data_AF-A0A2G5KJS1-F1
#
_entry.id   AF-A0A2G5KJS1-F1
#
_cell.length_a   1.000
_cell.length_b   1.000
_cell.length_c   1.000
_cell.angle_alpha   90.00
_cell.angle_beta   90.00
_cell.angle_gamma   90.00
#
_symmetry.space_group_name_H-M   'P 1'
#
loop_
_entity.id
_entity.type
_entity.pdbx_description
1 polymer ?
#
loop_
_entity_poly.entity_id
_entity_poly.type
_entity_poly.pdbx_seq_one_letter_code
_entity_poly.pdbx_strand_id
1 'polypeptide(L)' 'MKAEFTEIEKATLKGKVRAIARKHGVSHTYVNQIANGEAEIKSDLSSKIYDSLRDTIELFTPKSA' A
#
# COMPACT_ATOMS: atom_id res chain seq x y z
N MET A 1 7.55 -12.10 -2.46
CA MET A 1 7.89 -11.14 -1.38
C MET A 1 6.60 -10.70 -0.69
N LYS A 2 6.62 -10.28 0.58
CA LYS A 2 5.46 -9.69 1.26
C LYS A 2 5.76 -8.24 1.62
N ALA A 3 4.73 -7.40 1.74
CA ALA A 3 4.93 -6.03 2.19
C ALA A 3 5.20 -6.01 3.69
N GLU A 4 6.19 -5.21 4.10
CA GLU A 4 6.48 -4.92 5.49
C GLU A 4 6.34 -3.42 5.68
N PHE A 5 5.26 -3.02 6.35
CA PHE A 5 5.00 -1.63 6.73
C PHE A 5 4.89 -1.53 8.26
N THR A 6 5.43 -0.46 8.81
CA THR A 6 5.29 -0.09 10.21
C THR A 6 3.85 0.29 10.55
N GLU A 7 3.51 0.32 11.83
CA GLU A 7 2.17 0.72 12.28
C GLU A 7 1.80 2.16 11.88
N ILE A 8 2.79 3.07 11.83
CA ILE A 8 2.61 4.46 11.39
C ILE A 8 2.28 4.52 9.89
N GLU A 9 2.97 3.72 9.09
CA GLU A 9 2.74 3.63 7.65
C GLU A 9 1.36 3.01 7.36
N LYS A 10 0.98 1.95 8.07
CA LYS A 10 -0.37 1.36 7.97
C LYS A 10 -1.46 2.38 8.35
N ALA A 11 -1.24 3.17 9.40
CA ALA A 11 -2.17 4.23 9.80
C ALA A 11 -2.32 5.29 8.69
N THR A 12 -1.22 5.67 8.05
CA THR A 12 -1.19 6.60 6.91
C THR A 12 -1.99 6.05 5.71
N LEU A 13 -1.94 4.73 5.50
CA LEU A 13 -2.61 4.05 4.39
C LEU A 13 -4.12 3.80 4.62
N LYS A 14 -4.61 3.75 5.86
CA LYS A 14 -6.00 3.38 6.23
C LYS A 14 -7.08 4.19 5.47
N GLY A 15 -6.81 5.44 5.13
CA GLY A 15 -7.71 6.29 4.33
C GLY A 15 -7.43 6.32 2.81
N LYS A 16 -6.31 5.74 2.37
CA LYS A 16 -5.80 5.86 0.98
C LYS A 16 -5.96 4.59 0.16
N VAL A 17 -6.15 3.44 0.83
CA VAL A 17 -6.34 2.14 0.19
C VAL A 17 -7.44 2.15 -0.87
N ARG A 18 -8.56 2.84 -0.64
CA ARG A 18 -9.65 2.94 -1.62
C ARG A 18 -9.24 3.68 -2.91
N ALA A 19 -8.41 4.72 -2.79
CA ALA A 19 -7.93 5.47 -3.93
C ALA A 19 -6.94 4.64 -4.75
N ILE A 20 -6.02 3.94 -4.08
CA ILE A 20 -5.05 3.03 -4.70
C ILE A 20 -5.78 1.89 -5.41
N ALA A 21 -6.81 1.31 -4.77
CA ALA A 21 -7.62 0.26 -5.36
C ALA A 21 -8.31 0.71 -6.67
N ARG A 22 -8.89 1.92 -6.67
CA ARG A 22 -9.48 2.52 -7.88
C ARG A 22 -8.44 2.76 -8.98
N LYS A 23 -7.25 3.26 -8.64
CA LYS A 23 -6.15 3.51 -9.59
C LYS A 23 -5.75 2.23 -10.33
N HIS A 24 -5.74 1.09 -9.64
CA HIS A 24 -5.29 -0.19 -10.20
C HIS A 24 -6.44 -1.12 -10.63
N GLY A 25 -7.70 -0.69 -10.50
CA GLY A 25 -8.87 -1.49 -10.90
C GLY A 25 -9.09 -2.76 -10.06
N VAL A 26 -8.66 -2.74 -8.80
CA VAL A 26 -8.75 -3.90 -7.88
C VAL A 26 -9.68 -3.62 -6.70
N SER A 27 -10.00 -4.66 -5.92
CA SER A 27 -10.74 -4.49 -4.67
C SER A 27 -9.86 -3.79 -3.61
N HIS A 28 -10.47 -2.96 -2.79
CA HIS A 28 -9.77 -2.35 -1.65
C HIS A 28 -9.33 -3.39 -0.62
N THR A 29 -10.03 -4.52 -0.53
CA THR A 29 -9.63 -5.67 0.29
C THR A 29 -8.29 -6.23 -0.18
N TYR A 30 -8.08 -6.37 -1.49
CA TYR A 30 -6.82 -6.88 -2.02
C TYR A 30 -5.64 -5.96 -1.71
N VAL A 31 -5.85 -4.64 -1.83
CA VAL A 31 -4.84 -3.66 -1.45
C VAL A 31 -4.56 -3.68 0.05
N ASN A 32 -5.57 -3.86 0.91
CA ASN A 32 -5.39 -4.06 2.35
C ASN A 32 -4.58 -5.32 2.65
N GLN A 33 -4.84 -6.43 1.97
CA GLN A 33 -4.07 -7.66 2.14
C GLN A 33 -2.60 -7.46 1.78
N ILE A 34 -2.31 -6.68 0.72
CA ILE A 34 -0.93 -6.30 0.39
C ILE A 34 -0.36 -5.42 1.50
N ALA A 35 -1.06 -4.36 1.93
CA ALA A 35 -0.60 -3.45 2.98
C ALA A 35 -0.38 -4.13 4.34
N ASN A 36 -1.10 -5.20 4.64
CA ASN A 36 -0.93 -5.97 5.87
C ASN A 36 0.12 -7.10 5.75
N GLY A 37 0.71 -7.31 4.57
CA GLY A 37 1.61 -8.45 4.33
C GLY A 37 0.90 -9.81 4.27
N GLU A 38 -0.43 -9.82 4.16
CA GLU A 38 -1.25 -11.03 4.02
C GLU A 38 -1.18 -11.61 2.60
N ALA A 39 -1.01 -10.74 1.58
CA ALA A 39 -0.85 -11.13 0.19
C ALA A 39 0.62 -11.10 -0.27
N GLU A 40 0.98 -12.03 -1.14
CA GLU A 40 2.29 -12.04 -1.80
C GLU A 40 2.36 -11.07 -2.98
N ILE A 41 3.45 -10.30 -3.01
CA ILE A 41 3.93 -9.53 -4.14
C ILE A 41 4.70 -10.50 -5.05
N LYS A 42 4.03 -10.93 -6.11
CA LYS A 42 4.54 -11.93 -7.08
C LYS A 42 4.15 -11.62 -8.52
N SER A 43 3.22 -10.70 -8.75
CA SER A 43 2.79 -10.29 -10.07
C SER A 43 3.13 -8.83 -10.31
N ASP A 44 3.16 -8.43 -11.58
CA ASP A 44 3.35 -7.02 -11.96
C ASP A 44 2.29 -6.13 -11.32
N LEU A 45 1.06 -6.63 -11.19
CA LEU A 45 -0.04 -5.91 -10.55
C LEU A 45 0.21 -5.69 -9.07
N SER A 46 0.58 -6.74 -8.31
CA SER A 46 0.84 -6.58 -6.88
C SER A 46 2.10 -5.76 -6.61
N SER A 47 3.09 -5.79 -7.51
CA SER A 47 4.27 -4.93 -7.45
C SER A 47 3.90 -3.46 -7.65
N LYS A 48 3.10 -3.13 -8.68
CA LYS A 48 2.61 -1.76 -8.91
C LYS A 48 1.74 -1.21 -7.78
N ILE A 49 0.94 -2.08 -7.13
CA ILE A 49 0.16 -1.71 -5.96
C ILE A 49 1.10 -1.41 -4.79
N TYR A 50 2.10 -2.26 -4.55
CA TYR A 50 3.10 -2.06 -3.51
C TYR A 50 3.87 -0.75 -3.69
N ASP A 51 4.32 -0.45 -4.92
CA ASP A 51 4.99 0.80 -5.23
C ASP A 51 4.09 2.01 -4.94
N SER A 52 2.81 1.95 -5.35
CA SER A 52 1.85 3.03 -5.04
C SER A 52 1.59 3.20 -3.54
N LEU A 53 1.67 2.13 -2.74
CA LEU A 53 1.59 2.22 -1.29
C LEU A 53 2.83 2.93 -0.72
N ARG A 54 4.03 2.60 -1.21
CA ARG A 54 5.28 3.27 -0.83
C ARG A 54 5.30 4.74 -1.20
N ASP A 55 4.89 5.09 -2.42
CA ASP A 55 4.80 6.49 -2.86
C ASP A 55 3.85 7.28 -1.96
N THR A 56 2.71 6.67 -1.60
CA THR A 56 1.74 7.30 -0.69
C THR A 56 2.36 7.52 0.69
N ILE A 57 3.06 6.53 1.23
CA ILE A 57 3.77 6.69 2.50
C ILE A 57 4.78 7.83 2.41
N GLU A 58 5.62 7.85 1.37
CA GLU A 58 6.66 8.88 1.23
C GLU A 58 6.08 10.30 1.14
N LEU A 59 4.93 10.45 0.49
CA LEU A 59 4.24 11.75 0.36
C LEU A 59 3.59 12.23 1.67
N PHE A 60 3.13 11.31 2.51
CA PHE A 60 2.31 11.65 3.69
C PHE A 60 3.00 11.42 5.03
N THR A 61 4.11 10.69 5.07
CA THR A 61 4.94 10.55 6.27
C THR A 61 5.89 11.75 6.35
N PRO A 62 5.77 12.59 7.39
CA PRO A 62 6.63 13.75 7.53
C PRO A 62 8.09 13.31 7.63
N LYS A 63 8.92 13.77 6.69
CA LYS A 63 10.37 13.69 6.83
C LYS A 63 10.75 14.75 7.86
N SER A 64 11.18 14.33 9.05
CA SER A 64 11.82 15.26 9.99
C SER A 64 12.94 15.97 9.25
N ALA A 65 12.79 17.29 9.09
CA ALA A 65 13.80 18.18 8.54
C ALA A 65 14.93 18.40 9.56
#